data_AF-A0AAD9Z1E4-F1
#
_entry.id   AF-A0AAD9Z1E4-F1
#
_cell.length_a   1.000
_cell.length_b   1.000
_cell.length_c   1.000
_cell.angle_alpha   90.00
_cell.angle_beta   90.00
_cell.angle_gamma   90.00
#
_symmetry.space_group_name_H-M   'P 1'
#
loop_
_entity.id
_entity.type
_entity.pdbx_description
1 polymer ?
#
loop_
_entity_poly.entity_id
_entity_poly.type
_entity_poly.pdbx_seq_one_letter_code
_entity_poly.pdbx_strand_id
1 'polypeptide(L)'
;MQDLVDEIVGKASGVFIWVRVVVKSLLESLRNLDSVSDLKRRLHLLPADIEDLYDHMLARVDPFYHPQASLLLQIVVQAGGSLSAIQLFFADEGVDAAISPPTRPMTHLEQSEAILKLEKWLASRCAGLLDVEDEKVLIGDEVGQYVMMKKVQLMHRTVLDYLIRPPTWQKPQLYVKDSSFVPIVSLLSSCILLLKRGPRFVPFQSHFHLVDAFMEHARTAELIANESQGLLLNELDTTIRYIWGIKSPDDPLPLLRPIPQADSQETSNARIFLVGEARYARVYCNGRTSPVEDKGSNCLSSISALASQYGLQLYLENRLENLDLEIKQDLSQSFLWIAMRPDPLDDIQPWHGYLVEMLLDKGANPNQPANGRSPFEKLLDFGYRASSNWRQFLVKTSTDNICVAMWQ
;
A
#
# COMPACT_ATOMS: atom_id res chain seq x y z
N MET A 1 -14.43 -44.54 -13.49
CA MET A 1 -13.72 -43.49 -12.73
C MET A 1 -12.33 -43.28 -13.30
N GLN A 2 -11.54 -44.33 -13.55
CA GLN A 2 -10.21 -44.25 -14.18
C GLN A 2 -10.22 -43.44 -15.49
N ASP A 3 -11.16 -43.74 -16.40
CA ASP A 3 -11.27 -43.02 -17.68
C ASP A 3 -11.44 -41.50 -17.53
N LEU A 4 -12.18 -41.04 -16.51
CA LEU A 4 -12.37 -39.62 -16.26
C LEU A 4 -11.08 -38.96 -15.76
N VAL A 5 -10.31 -39.67 -14.93
CA VAL A 5 -9.00 -39.22 -14.46
C VAL A 5 -8.03 -39.09 -15.63
N ASP A 6 -8.00 -40.09 -16.51
CA ASP A 6 -7.11 -40.11 -17.67
C ASP A 6 -7.47 -38.98 -18.66
N GLU A 7 -8.76 -38.71 -18.88
CA GLU A 7 -9.24 -37.58 -19.68
C GLU A 7 -8.84 -36.22 -19.08
N ILE A 8 -8.96 -36.05 -17.77
CA ILE A 8 -8.55 -34.82 -17.06
C ILE A 8 -7.04 -34.62 -17.19
N VAL A 9 -6.23 -35.65 -16.91
CA VAL A 9 -4.77 -35.58 -16.97
C VAL A 9 -4.30 -35.32 -18.40
N GLY A 10 -4.90 -35.99 -19.38
CA GLY A 10 -4.60 -35.78 -20.79
C GLY A 10 -4.89 -34.35 -21.25
N LYS A 11 -6.05 -33.81 -20.88
CA LYS A 11 -6.45 -32.45 -21.30
C LYS A 11 -5.67 -31.36 -20.60
N ALA A 12 -5.25 -31.58 -19.36
CA ALA A 12 -4.43 -30.63 -18.60
C ALA A 12 -3.08 -30.34 -19.25
N SER A 13 -2.54 -31.24 -20.10
CA SER A 13 -1.27 -31.04 -20.82
C SER A 13 -0.11 -30.59 -19.92
N GLY A 14 -0.04 -31.09 -18.68
CA GLY A 14 0.98 -30.73 -17.69
C GLY A 14 0.69 -29.46 -16.86
N VAL A 15 -0.43 -28.77 -17.09
CA VAL A 15 -0.84 -27.57 -16.34
C VAL A 15 -1.60 -27.97 -15.07
N PHE A 16 -0.89 -28.12 -13.95
CA PHE A 16 -1.50 -28.56 -12.69
C PHE A 16 -2.64 -27.66 -12.20
N ILE A 17 -2.53 -26.34 -12.40
CA ILE A 17 -3.58 -25.39 -12.00
C ILE A 17 -4.90 -25.61 -12.77
N TRP A 18 -4.82 -26.07 -14.02
CA TRP A 18 -5.97 -26.44 -14.82
C TRP A 18 -6.73 -27.59 -14.15
N VAL A 19 -6.01 -28.64 -13.72
CA VAL A 19 -6.60 -29.77 -12.98
C VAL A 19 -7.33 -29.29 -11.73
N ARG A 20 -6.72 -28.39 -10.94
CA ARG A 20 -7.34 -27.82 -9.74
C ARG A 20 -8.68 -27.13 -10.07
N VAL A 21 -8.71 -26.28 -11.10
CA VAL A 21 -9.94 -25.57 -11.52
C VAL A 21 -11.02 -26.55 -11.98
N VAL A 22 -10.64 -27.50 -12.84
CA VAL A 22 -11.58 -28.46 -13.42
C VAL A 22 -12.14 -29.39 -12.38
N VAL A 23 -11.31 -29.96 -11.50
CA VAL A 23 -11.76 -30.82 -10.40
C VAL A 23 -12.71 -30.05 -9.48
N LYS A 24 -12.41 -28.79 -9.13
CA LYS A 24 -13.32 -27.94 -8.35
C LYS A 24 -14.68 -27.77 -9.05
N SER A 25 -14.69 -27.46 -10.35
CA SER A 25 -15.94 -27.34 -11.10
C SER A 25 -16.72 -28.65 -11.20
N LEU A 26 -16.06 -29.80 -11.27
CA LEU A 26 -16.71 -31.12 -11.33
C LEU A 26 -17.27 -31.53 -9.96
N LEU A 27 -16.58 -31.20 -8.86
CA LEU A 27 -17.06 -31.40 -7.50
C LEU A 27 -18.30 -30.54 -7.20
N GLU A 28 -18.35 -29.31 -7.72
CA GLU A 28 -19.53 -28.46 -7.62
C GLU A 28 -20.73 -29.05 -8.37
N SER A 29 -20.52 -29.64 -9.55
CA SER A 29 -21.61 -30.28 -10.30
C SER A 29 -22.11 -31.57 -9.68
N LEU A 30 -21.28 -32.31 -8.95
CA LEU A 30 -21.72 -33.47 -8.17
C LEU A 30 -22.76 -33.11 -7.09
N ARG A 31 -22.71 -31.87 -6.56
CA ARG A 31 -23.74 -31.37 -5.63
C ARG A 31 -25.11 -31.20 -6.30
N ASN A 32 -25.16 -31.15 -7.63
CA ASN A 32 -26.38 -31.09 -8.42
C ASN A 32 -26.90 -32.48 -8.82
N LEU A 33 -26.33 -33.57 -8.28
CA LEU A 33 -26.65 -34.96 -8.62
C LEU A 33 -26.36 -35.33 -10.09
N ASP A 34 -25.41 -34.63 -10.72
CA ASP A 34 -24.97 -34.90 -12.09
C ASP A 34 -24.41 -36.34 -12.22
N SER A 35 -24.77 -37.04 -13.31
CA SER A 35 -24.25 -38.36 -13.61
C SER A 35 -22.79 -38.31 -14.08
N VAL A 36 -22.09 -39.45 -14.08
CA VAL A 36 -20.72 -39.53 -14.63
C VAL A 36 -20.66 -39.06 -16.10
N SER A 37 -21.71 -39.33 -16.88
CA SER A 37 -21.83 -38.85 -18.26
C SER A 37 -21.94 -37.33 -18.35
N ASP A 38 -22.65 -36.70 -17.41
CA ASP A 38 -22.75 -35.23 -17.33
C ASP A 38 -21.40 -34.60 -16.95
N LEU A 39 -20.65 -35.23 -16.04
CA LEU A 39 -19.29 -34.80 -15.69
C LEU A 39 -18.35 -34.84 -16.90
N LYS A 40 -18.38 -35.93 -17.69
CA LYS A 40 -17.60 -36.03 -18.94
C LYS A 40 -18.01 -34.97 -19.96
N ARG A 41 -19.32 -34.77 -20.15
CA ARG A 41 -19.82 -33.70 -21.04
C ARG A 41 -19.31 -32.33 -20.60
N ARG A 42 -19.35 -32.05 -19.30
CA ARG A 42 -18.84 -30.79 -18.73
C ARG A 42 -17.34 -30.64 -18.93
N LEU A 43 -16.57 -31.70 -18.69
CA LEU A 43 -15.13 -31.73 -18.95
C LEU A 43 -14.80 -31.38 -20.41
N HIS A 44 -15.58 -31.90 -21.37
CA HIS A 44 -15.38 -31.59 -22.79
C HIS A 44 -15.66 -30.13 -23.14
N LEU A 45 -16.58 -29.45 -22.44
CA LEU A 45 -16.90 -28.04 -22.66
C LEU A 45 -15.84 -27.07 -22.12
N LEU A 46 -14.97 -27.50 -21.20
CA LEU A 46 -13.93 -26.64 -20.64
C LEU A 46 -12.78 -26.45 -21.64
N PRO A 47 -12.25 -25.23 -21.83
CA PRO A 47 -11.09 -25.01 -22.69
C PRO A 47 -9.84 -25.75 -22.17
N ALA A 48 -8.94 -26.15 -23.08
CA ALA A 48 -7.68 -26.79 -22.71
C ALA A 48 -6.59 -25.75 -22.37
N ASP A 49 -6.60 -24.60 -23.05
CA ASP A 49 -5.72 -23.49 -22.73
C ASP A 49 -6.15 -22.82 -21.41
N ILE A 50 -5.17 -22.38 -20.61
CA ILE A 50 -5.43 -21.83 -19.28
C ILE A 50 -6.03 -20.43 -19.31
N GLU A 51 -5.68 -19.61 -20.31
CA GLU A 51 -6.23 -18.26 -20.47
C GLU A 51 -7.67 -18.33 -20.99
N ASP A 52 -7.92 -19.22 -21.95
CA ASP A 52 -9.28 -19.51 -22.41
C ASP A 52 -10.14 -20.06 -21.27
N LEU A 53 -9.56 -20.85 -20.36
CA LEU A 53 -10.25 -21.33 -19.17
C LEU A 53 -10.61 -20.17 -18.22
N TYR A 54 -9.73 -19.19 -18.02
CA TYR A 54 -10.05 -17.99 -17.24
C TYR A 54 -11.16 -17.17 -17.90
N ASP A 55 -11.14 -17.03 -19.22
CA ASP A 55 -12.23 -16.39 -19.98
C ASP A 55 -13.56 -17.12 -19.78
N HIS A 56 -13.53 -18.45 -19.88
CA HIS A 56 -14.70 -19.28 -19.63
C HIS A 56 -15.23 -19.12 -18.20
N MET A 57 -14.36 -18.98 -17.20
CA MET A 57 -14.74 -18.74 -15.81
C MET A 57 -15.40 -17.37 -15.63
N LEU A 58 -14.76 -16.30 -16.13
CA LEU A 58 -15.26 -14.93 -16.03
C LEU A 58 -16.58 -14.75 -16.80
N ALA A 59 -16.76 -15.41 -17.95
CA ALA A 59 -17.99 -15.35 -18.74
C ALA A 59 -19.23 -15.87 -17.99
N ARG A 60 -19.05 -16.64 -16.91
CA ARG A 60 -20.14 -17.17 -16.08
C ARG A 60 -20.53 -16.22 -14.94
N VAL A 61 -19.76 -15.16 -14.69
CA VAL A 61 -20.08 -14.13 -13.71
C VAL A 61 -21.29 -13.34 -14.22
N ASP A 62 -22.29 -13.16 -13.37
CA ASP A 62 -23.47 -12.36 -13.69
C ASP A 62 -23.05 -10.94 -14.12
N PRO A 63 -23.55 -10.41 -15.25
CA PRO A 63 -23.24 -9.06 -15.71
C PRO A 63 -23.47 -7.96 -14.67
N PHE A 64 -24.44 -8.15 -13.76
CA PHE A 64 -24.68 -7.24 -12.64
C PHE A 64 -23.44 -7.07 -11.75
N TYR A 65 -22.61 -8.12 -11.64
CA TYR A 65 -21.42 -8.13 -10.79
C TYR A 65 -20.13 -7.74 -11.52
N HIS A 66 -20.13 -7.56 -12.84
CA HIS A 66 -18.92 -7.21 -13.61
C HIS A 66 -18.19 -5.97 -13.09
N PRO A 67 -18.86 -4.86 -12.71
CA PRO A 67 -18.15 -3.69 -12.17
C PRO A 67 -17.38 -4.02 -10.88
N GLN A 68 -18.02 -4.72 -9.95
CA GLN A 68 -17.39 -5.09 -8.66
C GLN A 68 -16.34 -6.19 -8.82
N ALA A 69 -16.52 -7.11 -9.78
CA ALA A 69 -15.51 -8.10 -10.13
C ALA A 69 -14.23 -7.44 -10.66
N SER A 70 -14.39 -6.53 -11.61
CA SER A 70 -13.29 -5.76 -12.18
C SER A 70 -12.56 -4.96 -11.09
N LEU A 71 -13.31 -4.26 -10.24
CA LEU A 71 -12.81 -3.54 -9.08
C LEU A 71 -11.89 -4.40 -8.18
N LEU A 72 -12.40 -5.52 -7.67
CA LEU A 72 -11.66 -6.38 -6.73
C LEU A 72 -10.40 -6.95 -7.37
N LEU A 73 -10.46 -7.36 -8.63
CA LEU A 73 -9.30 -7.88 -9.36
C LEU A 73 -8.25 -6.80 -9.59
N GLN A 74 -8.64 -5.58 -9.98
CA GLN A 74 -7.71 -4.47 -10.18
C GLN A 74 -7.00 -4.08 -8.88
N ILE A 75 -7.72 -4.03 -7.75
CA ILE A 75 -7.14 -3.73 -6.44
C ILE A 75 -6.07 -4.76 -6.06
N VAL A 76 -6.36 -6.05 -6.22
CA VAL A 76 -5.41 -7.13 -5.89
C VAL A 76 -4.18 -7.10 -6.81
N VAL A 77 -4.37 -6.85 -8.11
CA VAL A 77 -3.25 -6.70 -9.07
C VAL A 77 -2.38 -5.51 -8.71
N GLN A 78 -2.98 -4.36 -8.41
CA GLN A 78 -2.27 -3.13 -8.02
C GLN A 78 -1.47 -3.31 -6.72
N ALA A 79 -1.99 -4.12 -5.78
CA ALA A 79 -1.32 -4.46 -4.54
C ALA A 79 -0.22 -5.54 -4.68
N GLY A 80 0.11 -5.97 -5.90
CA GLY A 80 1.13 -7.00 -6.13
C GLY A 80 0.67 -8.42 -5.80
N GLY A 81 -0.65 -8.66 -5.75
CA GLY A 81 -1.23 -10.00 -5.63
C GLY A 81 -1.41 -10.52 -4.20
N SER A 82 -1.20 -9.70 -3.17
CA SER A 82 -1.29 -10.10 -1.76
C SER A 82 -1.87 -8.98 -0.90
N LEU A 83 -3.06 -9.19 -0.35
CA LEU A 83 -3.71 -8.27 0.60
C LEU A 83 -4.30 -9.07 1.76
N SER A 84 -4.48 -8.45 2.93
CA SER A 84 -5.35 -9.05 3.93
C SER A 84 -6.82 -8.98 3.47
N ALA A 85 -7.64 -9.95 3.88
CA ALA A 85 -9.06 -9.97 3.58
C ALA A 85 -9.77 -8.71 4.10
N ILE A 86 -9.41 -8.24 5.30
CA ILE A 86 -9.98 -7.01 5.85
C ILE A 86 -9.57 -5.78 5.03
N GLN A 87 -8.34 -5.73 4.52
CA GLN A 87 -7.90 -4.64 3.65
C GLN A 87 -8.69 -4.59 2.35
N LEU A 88 -8.85 -5.72 1.66
CA LEU A 88 -9.65 -5.78 0.44
C LEU A 88 -11.12 -5.45 0.69
N PHE A 89 -11.65 -5.88 1.84
CA PHE A 89 -13.01 -5.51 2.28
C PHE A 89 -13.16 -3.99 2.44
N PHE A 90 -12.20 -3.32 3.08
CA PHE A 90 -12.20 -1.86 3.22
C PHE A 90 -11.93 -1.12 1.91
N ALA A 91 -11.14 -1.69 1.01
CA ALA A 91 -10.89 -1.10 -0.31
C ALA A 91 -12.18 -0.98 -1.15
N ASP A 92 -13.19 -1.82 -0.90
CA ASP A 92 -14.52 -1.77 -1.52
C ASP A 92 -15.45 -0.72 -0.87
N GLU A 93 -15.18 -0.27 0.37
CA GLU A 93 -16.03 0.74 1.06
C GLU A 93 -15.88 2.16 0.49
N GLY A 94 -14.80 2.44 -0.25
CA GLY A 94 -14.58 3.71 -0.95
C GLY A 94 -14.03 4.87 -0.08
N VAL A 95 -13.86 6.03 -0.72
CA VAL A 95 -13.19 7.21 -0.15
C VAL A 95 -13.99 7.86 0.98
N ASP A 96 -15.31 7.95 0.84
CA ASP A 96 -16.18 8.60 1.83
C ASP A 96 -16.12 7.91 3.20
N ALA A 97 -16.00 6.58 3.20
CA ALA A 97 -15.81 5.80 4.42
C ALA A 97 -14.47 6.12 5.11
N ALA A 98 -13.42 6.33 4.32
CA ALA A 98 -12.09 6.66 4.85
C ALA A 98 -12.02 8.07 5.42
N ILE A 99 -12.74 9.05 4.87
CA ILE A 99 -12.76 10.45 5.35
C ILE A 99 -13.68 10.64 6.57
N SER A 100 -14.63 9.73 6.75
CA SER A 100 -15.54 9.79 7.91
C SER A 100 -14.79 9.66 9.25
N PRO A 101 -15.23 10.34 10.32
CA PRO A 101 -14.56 10.29 11.63
C PRO A 101 -14.34 8.86 12.15
N PRO A 102 -13.27 8.60 12.93
CA PRO A 102 -13.02 7.30 13.50
C PRO A 102 -14.20 6.83 14.35
N THR A 103 -14.82 5.71 13.99
CA THR A 103 -15.96 5.17 14.74
C THR A 103 -15.45 4.35 15.93
N ARG A 104 -14.82 3.21 15.62
CA ARG A 104 -14.14 2.31 16.55
C ARG A 104 -13.49 1.16 15.78
N PRO A 105 -12.53 0.45 16.39
CA PRO A 105 -12.11 -0.85 15.90
C PRO A 105 -13.28 -1.83 15.74
N MET A 106 -13.17 -2.69 14.72
CA MET A 106 -14.07 -3.82 14.53
C MET A 106 -13.85 -4.85 15.64
N THR A 107 -14.95 -5.39 16.14
CA THR A 107 -14.95 -6.58 16.99
C THR A 107 -14.55 -7.82 16.19
N HIS A 108 -14.15 -8.90 16.88
CA HIS A 108 -13.84 -10.18 16.22
C HIS A 108 -15.02 -10.75 15.43
N LEU A 109 -16.26 -10.53 15.90
CA LEU A 109 -17.47 -10.96 15.19
C LEU A 109 -17.62 -10.19 13.86
N GLU A 110 -17.52 -8.86 13.90
CA GLU A 110 -17.61 -8.04 12.69
C GLU A 110 -16.50 -8.37 11.68
N GLN A 111 -15.29 -8.65 12.15
CA GLN A 111 -14.19 -9.07 11.27
C GLN A 111 -14.53 -10.41 10.59
N SER A 112 -15.03 -11.38 11.36
CA SER A 112 -15.43 -12.69 10.83
C SER A 112 -16.56 -12.56 9.82
N GLU A 113 -17.56 -11.71 10.09
CA GLU A 113 -18.66 -11.43 9.16
C GLU A 113 -18.18 -10.75 7.87
N ALA A 114 -17.27 -9.78 7.98
CA ALA A 114 -16.67 -9.11 6.83
C ALA A 114 -15.88 -10.08 5.95
N ILE A 115 -15.06 -10.95 6.56
CA ILE A 115 -14.30 -12.00 5.84
C ILE A 115 -15.25 -12.97 5.14
N LEU A 116 -16.27 -13.48 5.84
CA LEU A 116 -17.26 -14.40 5.25
C LEU A 116 -18.03 -13.74 4.09
N LYS A 117 -18.32 -12.44 4.20
CA LYS A 117 -18.96 -11.67 3.13
C LYS A 117 -18.01 -11.52 1.93
N LEU A 118 -16.75 -11.20 2.17
CA LEU A 118 -15.73 -11.11 1.13
C LEU A 118 -15.52 -12.45 0.41
N GLU A 119 -15.41 -13.56 1.13
CA GLU A 119 -15.26 -14.90 0.52
C GLU A 119 -16.41 -15.20 -0.46
N LYS A 120 -17.64 -14.85 -0.08
CA LYS A 120 -18.82 -14.96 -0.96
C LYS A 120 -18.73 -14.03 -2.16
N TRP A 121 -18.21 -12.81 -1.98
CA TRP A 121 -17.97 -11.89 -3.08
C TRP A 121 -16.94 -12.43 -4.06
N LEU A 122 -15.78 -12.90 -3.58
CA LEU A 122 -14.73 -13.46 -4.42
C LEU A 122 -15.22 -14.69 -5.21
N ALA A 123 -16.00 -15.57 -4.56
CA ALA A 123 -16.57 -16.74 -5.21
C ALA A 123 -17.58 -16.37 -6.33
N SER A 124 -18.44 -15.37 -6.09
CA SER A 124 -19.50 -14.99 -7.03
C SER A 124 -19.07 -14.01 -8.13
N ARG A 125 -18.16 -13.08 -7.81
CA ARG A 125 -17.71 -12.00 -8.72
C ARG A 125 -16.41 -12.33 -9.43
N CYS A 126 -15.44 -12.94 -8.73
CA CYS A 126 -14.11 -13.16 -9.28
C CYS A 126 -13.93 -14.57 -9.85
N ALA A 127 -15.02 -15.34 -9.97
CA ALA A 127 -15.05 -16.71 -10.52
C ALA A 127 -14.03 -17.69 -9.92
N GLY A 128 -13.54 -17.43 -8.70
CA GLY A 128 -12.50 -18.26 -8.07
C GLY A 128 -11.07 -17.99 -8.56
N LEU A 129 -10.82 -16.88 -9.25
CA LEU A 129 -9.47 -16.40 -9.58
C LEU A 129 -8.69 -15.90 -8.35
N LEU A 130 -9.43 -15.57 -7.27
CA LEU A 130 -8.91 -15.17 -5.97
C LEU A 130 -9.31 -16.20 -4.92
N ASP A 131 -8.36 -16.53 -4.05
CA ASP A 131 -8.54 -17.42 -2.91
C ASP A 131 -8.27 -16.67 -1.60
N VAL A 132 -8.93 -17.11 -0.52
CA VAL A 132 -8.67 -16.64 0.84
C VAL A 132 -8.01 -17.77 1.62
N GLU A 133 -6.81 -17.52 2.12
CA GLU A 133 -6.01 -18.49 2.86
C GLU A 133 -5.66 -18.00 4.26
N ASP A 134 -5.41 -18.95 5.16
CA ASP A 134 -4.94 -18.67 6.50
C ASP A 134 -3.43 -18.36 6.49
N GLU A 135 -3.06 -17.18 6.98
CA GLU A 135 -1.69 -16.73 7.12
C GLU A 135 -1.32 -16.59 8.59
N LYS A 136 -0.20 -17.20 8.99
CA LYS A 136 0.37 -17.03 10.33
C LYS A 136 1.17 -15.73 10.37
N VAL A 137 0.67 -14.76 11.10
CA VAL A 137 1.36 -13.49 11.34
C VAL A 137 1.93 -13.52 12.75
N LEU A 138 3.25 -13.40 12.86
CA LEU A 138 3.95 -13.36 14.14
C LEU A 138 3.58 -12.05 14.87
N ILE A 139 3.26 -12.16 16.15
CA ILE A 139 2.98 -11.02 17.02
C ILE A 139 4.09 -10.94 18.05
N GLY A 140 4.96 -9.96 17.91
CA GLY A 140 6.11 -9.76 18.80
C GLY A 140 7.30 -10.69 18.51
N ASP A 141 8.33 -10.57 19.34
CA ASP A 141 9.63 -11.21 19.14
C ASP A 141 9.73 -12.61 19.78
N GLU A 142 8.71 -13.01 20.55
CA GLU A 142 8.69 -14.31 21.22
C GLU A 142 8.24 -15.45 20.30
N VAL A 143 9.03 -16.54 20.30
CA VAL A 143 8.72 -17.76 19.55
C VAL A 143 7.38 -18.34 20.02
N GLY A 144 6.40 -18.36 19.13
CA GLY A 144 5.10 -19.01 19.36
C GLY A 144 3.91 -18.07 19.49
N GLN A 145 4.12 -16.75 19.52
CA GLN A 145 3.03 -15.78 19.44
C GLN A 145 2.70 -15.48 17.97
N TYR A 146 1.56 -15.99 17.50
CA TYR A 146 1.05 -15.69 16.17
C TYR A 146 -0.46 -15.50 16.19
N VAL A 147 -0.96 -14.70 15.26
CA VAL A 147 -2.38 -14.66 14.92
C VAL A 147 -2.58 -15.19 13.52
N MET A 148 -3.66 -15.97 13.37
CA MET A 148 -4.15 -16.39 12.08
C MET A 148 -4.91 -15.22 11.45
N MET A 149 -4.35 -14.67 10.39
CA MET A 149 -5.01 -13.68 9.55
C MET A 149 -5.52 -14.33 8.28
N LYS A 150 -6.52 -13.74 7.66
CA LYS A 150 -7.03 -14.18 6.35
C LYS A 150 -6.39 -13.32 5.27
N LYS A 151 -5.73 -13.97 4.33
CA LYS A 151 -5.02 -13.35 3.22
C LYS A 151 -5.73 -13.66 1.92
N VAL A 152 -5.93 -12.63 1.10
CA VAL A 152 -6.40 -12.75 -0.27
C VAL A 152 -5.19 -12.84 -1.17
N GLN A 153 -5.17 -13.88 -2.02
CA GLN A 153 -4.16 -14.05 -3.04
C GLN A 153 -4.77 -14.56 -4.34
N LEU A 154 -4.03 -14.41 -5.42
CA LEU A 154 -4.36 -15.05 -6.68
C LEU A 154 -4.27 -16.56 -6.51
N MET A 155 -5.22 -17.29 -7.09
CA MET A 155 -5.23 -18.76 -6.99
C MET A 155 -3.96 -19.40 -7.57
N HIS A 156 -3.27 -18.69 -8.48
CA HIS A 156 -1.98 -19.05 -9.06
C HIS A 156 -1.33 -17.84 -9.76
N ARG A 157 0.00 -17.86 -9.91
CA ARG A 157 0.76 -16.79 -10.60
C ARG A 157 0.31 -16.53 -12.04
N THR A 158 -0.18 -17.56 -12.75
CA THR A 158 -0.65 -17.42 -14.14
C THR A 158 -1.89 -16.55 -14.26
N VAL A 159 -2.65 -16.38 -13.18
CA VAL A 159 -3.76 -15.42 -13.14
C VAL A 159 -3.21 -14.00 -13.17
N LEU A 160 -2.09 -13.72 -12.49
CA LEU A 160 -1.42 -12.43 -12.58
C LEU A 160 -0.95 -12.17 -14.02
N ASP A 161 -0.30 -13.16 -14.63
CA ASP A 161 0.19 -13.07 -16.01
C ASP A 161 -0.94 -12.81 -17.02
N TYR A 162 -2.14 -13.32 -16.74
CA TYR A 162 -3.35 -13.08 -17.51
C TYR A 162 -3.94 -11.67 -17.25
N LEU A 163 -4.03 -11.24 -15.99
CA LEU A 163 -4.63 -9.97 -15.59
C LEU A 163 -3.73 -8.75 -15.89
N ILE A 164 -2.40 -8.88 -15.91
CA ILE A 164 -1.51 -7.75 -16.22
C ILE A 164 -1.64 -7.30 -17.69
N ARG A 165 -2.15 -8.15 -18.58
CA ARG A 165 -2.23 -7.85 -20.02
C ARG A 165 -3.32 -6.81 -20.32
N PRO A 166 -3.00 -5.70 -21.02
CA PRO A 166 -4.01 -4.68 -21.36
C PRO A 166 -5.26 -5.19 -22.09
N PRO A 167 -5.18 -6.16 -23.04
CA PRO A 167 -6.36 -6.70 -23.70
C PRO A 167 -7.36 -7.38 -22.76
N THR A 168 -6.91 -7.90 -21.62
CA THR A 168 -7.77 -8.58 -20.64
C THR A 168 -8.81 -7.64 -20.06
N TRP A 169 -8.45 -6.38 -19.80
CA TRP A 169 -9.35 -5.37 -19.24
C TRP A 169 -10.33 -4.77 -20.27
N GLN A 170 -10.16 -5.09 -21.55
CA GLN A 170 -11.10 -4.70 -22.60
C GLN A 170 -12.24 -5.72 -22.77
N LYS A 171 -12.17 -6.87 -22.08
CA LYS A 171 -13.19 -7.92 -22.15
C LYS A 171 -14.48 -7.44 -21.46
N PRO A 172 -15.68 -7.77 -21.98
CA PRO A 172 -16.95 -7.29 -21.42
C PRO A 172 -17.15 -7.54 -19.92
N GLN A 173 -16.56 -8.61 -19.40
CA GLN A 173 -16.67 -9.03 -18.00
C GLN A 173 -15.85 -8.16 -17.03
N LEU A 174 -14.80 -7.52 -17.55
CA LEU A 174 -13.86 -6.72 -16.76
C LEU A 174 -13.83 -5.25 -17.20
N TYR A 175 -14.40 -4.93 -18.35
CA TYR A 175 -14.45 -3.58 -18.87
C TYR A 175 -15.38 -2.70 -18.04
N VAL A 176 -14.87 -1.56 -17.58
CA VAL A 176 -15.63 -0.54 -16.87
C VAL A 176 -15.57 0.75 -17.68
N LYS A 177 -16.70 1.10 -18.32
CA LYS A 177 -16.79 2.21 -19.29
C LYS A 177 -16.52 3.59 -18.68
N ASP A 178 -17.04 3.81 -17.47
CA ASP A 178 -17.07 5.10 -16.79
C ASP A 178 -16.47 4.96 -15.38
N SER A 179 -15.24 4.47 -15.34
CA SER A 179 -14.53 4.27 -14.09
C SER A 179 -13.98 5.61 -13.57
N SER A 180 -14.80 6.38 -12.83
CA SER A 180 -14.27 7.35 -11.86
C SER A 180 -13.44 6.67 -10.76
N PHE A 181 -13.45 5.34 -10.76
CA PHE A 181 -12.75 4.47 -9.86
C PHE A 181 -11.28 4.34 -10.24
N VAL A 182 -10.40 4.61 -9.27
CA VAL A 182 -8.96 4.43 -9.40
C VAL A 182 -8.52 3.40 -8.34
N PRO A 183 -8.02 2.20 -8.72
CA PRO A 183 -7.66 1.14 -7.77
C PRO A 183 -6.71 1.60 -6.66
N ILE A 184 -5.77 2.47 -7.01
CA ILE A 184 -4.80 3.03 -6.06
C ILE A 184 -5.48 3.86 -4.96
N VAL A 185 -6.56 4.58 -5.28
CA VAL A 185 -7.32 5.40 -4.33
C VAL A 185 -8.05 4.52 -3.33
N SER A 186 -8.61 3.40 -3.77
CA SER A 186 -9.17 2.39 -2.86
C SER A 186 -8.15 1.80 -1.90
N LEU A 187 -6.91 1.55 -2.37
CA LEU A 187 -5.84 1.08 -1.51
C LEU A 187 -5.48 2.12 -0.44
N LEU A 188 -5.37 3.40 -0.83
CA LEU A 188 -5.16 4.51 0.12
C LEU A 188 -6.26 4.58 1.18
N SER A 189 -7.53 4.53 0.75
CA SER A 189 -8.69 4.50 1.65
C SER A 189 -8.66 3.29 2.59
N SER A 190 -8.28 2.12 2.09
CA SER A 190 -8.18 0.89 2.89
C SER A 190 -7.13 1.00 4.01
N CYS A 191 -5.98 1.65 3.76
CA CYS A 191 -4.95 1.88 4.76
C CYS A 191 -5.45 2.76 5.91
N ILE A 192 -6.18 3.84 5.60
CA ILE A 192 -6.79 4.71 6.63
C ILE A 192 -7.85 3.94 7.42
N LEU A 193 -8.70 3.17 6.75
CA LEU A 193 -9.73 2.36 7.41
C LEU A 193 -9.12 1.26 8.31
N LEU A 194 -8.00 0.66 7.92
CA LEU A 194 -7.25 -0.26 8.77
C LEU A 194 -6.70 0.42 10.03
N LEU A 195 -6.18 1.65 9.90
CA LEU A 195 -5.75 2.43 11.07
C LEU A 195 -6.93 2.75 12.00
N LYS A 196 -8.07 3.18 11.44
CA LYS A 196 -9.25 3.58 12.22
C LYS A 196 -10.01 2.40 12.85
N ARG A 197 -10.15 1.31 12.10
CA ARG A 197 -11.11 0.21 12.37
C ARG A 197 -10.47 -1.17 12.43
N GLY A 198 -9.19 -1.30 12.09
CA GLY A 198 -8.49 -2.58 12.08
C GLY A 198 -8.34 -3.22 13.46
N PRO A 199 -7.87 -4.48 13.50
CA PRO A 199 -7.66 -5.20 14.75
C PRO A 199 -6.64 -4.47 15.65
N ARG A 200 -6.91 -4.35 16.96
CA ARG A 200 -5.99 -3.67 17.91
C ARG A 200 -4.84 -4.54 18.41
N PHE A 201 -4.88 -5.84 18.17
CA PHE A 201 -3.84 -6.76 18.65
C PHE A 201 -2.60 -6.79 17.74
N VAL A 202 -2.64 -6.13 16.58
CA VAL A 202 -1.43 -5.96 15.78
C VAL A 202 -0.47 -5.03 16.51
N PRO A 203 0.83 -5.37 16.56
CA PRO A 203 1.83 -4.53 17.20
C PRO A 203 1.81 -3.10 16.65
N PHE A 204 2.23 -2.14 17.46
CA PHE A 204 2.33 -0.73 17.03
C PHE A 204 3.19 -0.57 15.76
N GLN A 205 4.17 -1.46 15.55
CA GLN A 205 4.98 -1.51 14.33
C GLN A 205 4.16 -1.73 13.05
N SER A 206 3.01 -2.43 13.13
CA SER A 206 2.12 -2.63 12.00
C SER A 206 1.48 -1.34 11.51
N HIS A 207 1.33 -0.32 12.37
CA HIS A 207 0.87 1.00 11.91
C HIS A 207 1.90 1.65 10.98
N PHE A 208 3.20 1.52 11.25
CA PHE A 208 4.25 2.08 10.39
C PHE A 208 4.27 1.43 9.02
N HIS A 209 4.13 0.10 8.94
CA HIS A 209 4.00 -0.60 7.65
C HIS A 209 2.77 -0.16 6.86
N LEU A 210 1.65 0.15 7.54
CA LEU A 210 0.47 0.70 6.87
C LEU A 210 0.71 2.12 6.33
N VAL A 211 1.47 2.94 7.07
CA VAL A 211 1.85 4.28 6.59
C VAL A 211 2.84 4.16 5.42
N ASP A 212 3.84 3.27 5.49
CA ASP A 212 4.76 3.00 4.37
C ASP A 212 3.98 2.62 3.11
N ALA A 213 3.06 1.65 3.23
CA ALA A 213 2.21 1.20 2.13
C ALA A 213 1.34 2.34 1.58
N PHE A 214 0.74 3.14 2.46
CA PHE A 214 -0.03 4.32 2.05
C PHE A 214 0.84 5.29 1.24
N MET A 215 2.04 5.62 1.72
CA MET A 215 2.91 6.59 1.07
C MET A 215 3.39 6.10 -0.31
N GLU A 216 3.69 4.81 -0.47
CA GLU A 216 4.02 4.22 -1.77
C GLU A 216 2.83 4.21 -2.74
N HIS A 217 1.63 3.93 -2.24
CA HIS A 217 0.41 4.03 -3.04
C HIS A 217 0.14 5.48 -3.46
N ALA A 218 0.39 6.45 -2.58
CA ALA A 218 0.20 7.88 -2.88
C ALA A 218 1.17 8.34 -3.97
N ARG A 219 2.44 7.89 -3.89
CA ARG A 219 3.46 8.16 -4.91
C ARG A 219 3.08 7.56 -6.26
N THR A 220 2.58 6.33 -6.24
CA THR A 220 2.10 5.65 -7.45
C THR A 220 0.89 6.39 -8.04
N ALA A 221 -0.01 6.92 -7.20
CA ALA A 221 -1.14 7.73 -7.64
C ALA A 221 -0.69 9.03 -8.32
N GLU A 222 0.31 9.73 -7.78
CA GLU A 222 0.86 10.93 -8.42
C GLU A 222 1.48 10.60 -9.79
N LEU A 223 2.27 9.52 -9.87
CA LEU A 223 2.97 9.16 -11.10
C LEU A 223 2.05 8.65 -12.21
N ILE A 224 1.00 7.90 -11.86
CA ILE A 224 0.11 7.26 -12.85
C ILE A 224 -1.14 8.11 -13.11
N ALA A 225 -1.75 8.67 -12.07
CA ALA A 225 -3.01 9.40 -12.17
C ALA A 225 -2.83 10.92 -12.21
N ASN A 226 -1.61 11.44 -11.97
CA ASN A 226 -1.34 12.89 -11.91
C ASN A 226 -2.23 13.62 -10.88
N GLU A 227 -2.54 12.95 -9.77
CA GLU A 227 -3.37 13.47 -8.68
C GLU A 227 -2.63 13.36 -7.35
N SER A 228 -2.58 14.45 -6.57
CA SER A 228 -1.86 14.53 -5.29
C SER A 228 -2.54 13.80 -4.12
N GLN A 229 -3.81 13.41 -4.27
CA GLN A 229 -4.61 12.77 -3.21
C GLN A 229 -4.59 13.53 -1.86
N GLY A 230 -4.50 14.87 -1.91
CA GLY A 230 -4.29 15.71 -0.72
C GLY A 230 -5.31 15.52 0.40
N LEU A 231 -6.57 15.22 0.06
CA LEU A 231 -7.62 14.90 1.04
C LEU A 231 -7.28 13.65 1.86
N LEU A 232 -6.87 12.55 1.21
CA LEU A 232 -6.51 11.31 1.88
C LEU A 232 -5.22 11.44 2.69
N LEU A 233 -4.24 12.21 2.19
CA LEU A 233 -3.01 12.51 2.94
C LEU A 233 -3.30 13.27 4.23
N ASN A 234 -4.16 14.28 4.18
CA ASN A 234 -4.56 15.04 5.36
C ASN A 234 -5.37 14.19 6.35
N GLU A 235 -6.24 13.31 5.83
CA GLU A 235 -7.00 12.38 6.66
C GLU A 235 -6.10 11.35 7.35
N LEU A 236 -5.08 10.85 6.66
CA LEU A 236 -4.06 10.00 7.25
C LEU A 236 -3.34 10.72 8.39
N ASP A 237 -2.89 11.97 8.17
CA ASP A 237 -2.20 12.77 9.18
C ASP A 237 -3.06 12.95 10.44
N THR A 238 -4.34 13.27 10.24
CA THR A 238 -5.33 13.42 11.32
C THR A 238 -5.52 12.12 12.09
N THR A 239 -5.68 11.01 11.37
CA THR A 239 -5.85 9.66 11.93
C THR A 239 -4.64 9.24 12.75
N ILE A 240 -3.43 9.44 12.22
CA ILE A 240 -2.18 9.10 12.89
C ILE A 240 -2.04 9.91 14.19
N ARG A 241 -2.23 11.23 14.13
CA ARG A 241 -2.13 12.10 15.33
C ARG A 241 -3.12 11.68 16.41
N TYR A 242 -4.35 11.35 16.01
CA TYR A 242 -5.37 10.86 16.93
C TYR A 242 -4.97 9.54 17.60
N ILE A 243 -4.57 8.54 16.81
CA ILE A 243 -4.24 7.20 17.32
C ILE A 243 -2.98 7.23 18.19
N TRP A 244 -1.97 8.00 17.79
CA TRP A 244 -0.69 8.09 18.51
C TRP A 244 -0.71 9.11 19.65
N GLY A 245 -1.85 9.78 19.89
CA GLY A 245 -2.01 10.73 20.99
C GLY A 245 -1.14 11.98 20.87
N ILE A 246 -0.79 12.37 19.65
CA ILE A 246 0.06 13.54 19.37
C ILE A 246 -0.80 14.79 19.51
N LYS A 247 -0.50 15.60 20.52
CA LYS A 247 -1.23 16.84 20.80
C LYS A 247 -0.90 17.90 19.75
N SER A 248 -1.91 18.55 19.20
CA SER A 248 -1.76 19.87 18.57
C SER A 248 -1.55 20.92 19.69
N PRO A 249 -0.68 21.94 19.52
CA PRO A 249 -0.53 23.01 20.49
C PRO A 249 -1.84 23.77 20.81
N ASP A 250 -2.81 23.78 19.89
CA ASP A 250 -3.93 24.73 19.92
C ASP A 250 -5.35 24.14 20.13
N ASP A 251 -5.52 22.85 20.44
CA ASP A 251 -6.87 22.26 20.59
C ASP A 251 -7.25 21.93 22.05
N PRO A 252 -8.29 22.55 22.63
CA PRO A 252 -8.88 22.15 23.89
C PRO A 252 -10.09 21.23 23.66
N LEU A 253 -10.06 20.00 24.17
CA LEU A 253 -11.17 19.13 24.67
C LEU A 253 -10.98 17.64 24.29
N PRO A 254 -11.71 16.69 24.91
CA PRO A 254 -11.90 16.42 26.32
C PRO A 254 -11.19 15.09 26.74
N LEU A 255 -10.88 14.99 28.02
CA LEU A 255 -10.25 13.83 28.67
C LEU A 255 -10.98 12.50 28.37
N LEU A 256 -10.22 11.46 27.98
CA LEU A 256 -10.40 10.00 28.20
C LEU A 256 -9.40 9.26 27.27
N ARG A 257 -8.43 8.41 27.65
CA ARG A 257 -7.85 7.84 28.88
C ARG A 257 -6.33 7.70 28.65
N PRO A 258 -5.50 7.53 29.68
CA PRO A 258 -4.07 7.26 29.52
C PRO A 258 -3.86 5.94 28.77
N ILE A 259 -2.86 5.90 27.89
CA ILE A 259 -2.15 4.65 27.54
C ILE A 259 -1.81 3.98 28.88
N PRO A 260 -2.10 2.68 29.09
CA PRO A 260 -1.69 1.99 30.31
C PRO A 260 -0.21 2.27 30.53
N GLN A 261 0.15 2.77 31.70
CA GLN A 261 1.54 3.00 32.08
C GLN A 261 2.28 1.69 31.85
N ALA A 262 3.15 1.66 30.83
CA ALA A 262 4.13 0.60 30.69
C ALA A 262 4.92 0.60 32.00
N ASP A 263 4.88 -0.53 32.71
CA ASP A 263 5.58 -0.70 33.96
C ASP A 263 7.05 -0.30 33.78
N SER A 264 7.55 0.44 34.76
CA SER A 264 8.81 1.19 34.76
C SER A 264 10.09 0.35 34.59
N GLN A 265 9.97 -0.93 34.25
CA GLN A 265 11.09 -1.83 33.89
C GLN A 265 11.33 -1.96 32.38
N GLU A 266 10.39 -1.58 31.51
CA GLU A 266 10.60 -1.60 30.04
C GLU A 266 11.49 -0.45 29.52
N THR A 267 11.83 0.52 30.37
CA THR A 267 12.68 1.66 30.00
C THR A 267 14.15 1.29 29.75
N SER A 268 14.60 0.10 30.16
CA SER A 268 15.94 -0.41 29.86
C SER A 268 16.03 -1.18 28.54
N ASN A 269 14.89 -1.57 27.97
CA ASN A 269 14.82 -2.23 26.67
C ASN A 269 14.89 -1.23 25.50
N ALA A 270 14.69 0.06 25.74
CA ALA A 270 14.67 1.16 24.75
C ALA A 270 15.94 1.36 23.89
N ARG A 271 16.96 0.49 23.98
CA ARG A 271 18.18 0.56 23.16
C ARG A 271 18.27 -0.47 22.03
N ILE A 272 17.34 -1.41 21.89
CA ILE A 272 17.37 -2.44 20.81
C ILE A 272 15.98 -2.67 20.19
N PHE A 273 15.26 -1.61 19.81
CA PHE A 273 13.93 -1.71 19.16
C PHE A 273 13.93 -0.86 17.88
N LEU A 274 13.81 -1.53 16.74
CA LEU A 274 14.55 -1.23 15.52
C LEU A 274 13.73 -0.42 14.48
N VAL A 275 14.39 0.63 13.96
CA VAL A 275 14.46 0.95 12.51
C VAL A 275 13.28 1.72 11.91
N GLY A 276 12.12 1.09 11.67
CA GLY A 276 10.95 1.77 11.10
C GLY A 276 10.35 2.80 12.06
N GLU A 277 10.34 2.46 13.36
CA GLU A 277 9.87 3.36 14.42
C GLU A 277 10.68 4.65 14.48
N ALA A 278 11.98 4.62 14.14
CA ALA A 278 12.82 5.82 14.20
C ALA A 278 12.48 6.84 13.10
N ARG A 279 12.11 6.39 11.89
CA ARG A 279 11.69 7.26 10.77
C ARG A 279 10.46 8.06 11.18
N TYR A 280 9.43 7.36 11.65
CA TYR A 280 8.14 7.95 12.03
C TYR A 280 8.17 8.66 13.38
N ALA A 281 8.79 8.10 14.42
CA ALA A 281 8.95 8.76 15.71
C ALA A 281 9.75 10.07 15.61
N ARG A 282 10.68 10.19 14.65
CA ARG A 282 11.36 11.46 14.39
C ARG A 282 10.43 12.50 13.78
N VAL A 283 9.58 12.10 12.84
CA VAL A 283 8.63 12.99 12.14
C VAL A 283 7.43 13.39 13.00
N TYR A 284 6.89 12.44 13.78
CA TYR A 284 5.65 12.61 14.53
C TYR A 284 5.86 12.83 16.03
N CYS A 285 6.91 12.27 16.64
CA CYS A 285 7.07 12.30 18.10
C CYS A 285 8.16 13.26 18.60
N ASN A 286 9.18 13.58 17.80
CA ASN A 286 10.33 14.38 18.26
C ASN A 286 10.31 15.86 17.84
N GLY A 287 9.37 16.32 17.02
CA GLY A 287 9.14 17.75 16.69
C GLY A 287 10.33 18.56 16.11
N ARG A 288 11.52 17.96 15.99
CA ARG A 288 12.80 18.60 15.62
C ARG A 288 13.27 18.13 14.25
N THR A 289 12.37 18.12 13.28
CA THR A 289 12.70 17.68 11.91
C THR A 289 13.37 18.77 11.07
N SER A 290 13.26 20.05 11.46
CA SER A 290 14.01 21.13 10.81
C SER A 290 15.20 21.57 11.65
N PRO A 291 16.40 21.72 11.05
CA PRO A 291 17.50 22.46 11.66
C PRO A 291 17.25 23.99 11.71
N VAL A 292 16.21 24.47 11.05
CA VAL A 292 15.75 25.86 11.15
C VAL A 292 15.05 25.97 12.51
N GLU A 293 15.83 26.36 13.51
CA GLU A 293 15.36 26.62 14.87
C GLU A 293 14.13 27.54 14.85
N ASP A 294 13.03 27.04 15.42
CA ASP A 294 12.10 27.81 16.28
C ASP A 294 11.68 29.21 15.78
N LYS A 295 11.40 29.35 14.49
CA LYS A 295 10.68 30.49 13.95
C LYS A 295 9.30 30.06 13.47
N GLY A 296 8.37 29.95 14.41
CA GLY A 296 6.92 29.91 14.15
C GLY A 296 6.40 28.65 13.47
N SER A 297 6.85 27.48 13.90
CA SER A 297 6.55 26.17 13.30
C SER A 297 5.09 25.71 13.46
N ASN A 298 4.18 26.31 12.69
CA ASN A 298 2.89 25.75 12.31
C ASN A 298 2.88 25.18 10.86
N CYS A 299 3.99 25.33 10.12
CA CYS A 299 3.98 25.11 8.65
C CYS A 299 4.49 23.74 8.17
N LEU A 300 5.27 22.99 8.96
CA LEU A 300 5.70 21.62 8.63
C LEU A 300 4.76 20.61 9.29
N SER A 301 3.65 20.27 8.64
CA SER A 301 2.85 19.13 9.12
C SER A 301 3.67 17.84 9.01
N SER A 302 3.47 16.92 9.96
CA SER A 302 4.17 15.62 9.98
C SER A 302 4.01 14.86 8.64
N ILE A 303 2.84 14.95 8.01
CA ILE A 303 2.61 14.37 6.67
C ILE A 303 3.42 15.02 5.54
N SER A 304 3.74 16.32 5.63
CA SER A 304 4.57 17.02 4.63
C SER A 304 6.01 16.54 4.65
N ALA A 305 6.53 16.22 5.83
CA ALA A 305 7.85 15.64 5.97
C ALA A 305 7.88 14.22 5.37
N LEU A 306 6.84 13.41 5.58
CA LEU A 306 6.71 12.11 4.90
C LEU A 306 6.60 12.27 3.38
N ALA A 307 5.73 13.16 2.90
CA ALA A 307 5.58 13.46 1.48
C ALA A 307 6.93 13.80 0.82
N SER A 308 7.80 14.53 1.52
CA SER A 308 9.15 14.85 1.05
C SER A 308 10.09 13.65 1.02
N GLN A 309 9.97 12.69 1.94
CA GLN A 309 10.78 11.47 1.94
C GLN A 309 10.38 10.52 0.81
N TYR A 310 9.07 10.39 0.56
CA TYR A 310 8.52 9.51 -0.49
C TYR A 310 8.42 10.18 -1.86
N GLY A 311 8.87 11.43 -2.02
CA GLY A 311 8.88 12.06 -3.34
C GLY A 311 7.50 12.42 -3.88
N LEU A 312 6.56 12.84 -3.02
CA LEU A 312 5.23 13.31 -3.44
C LEU A 312 5.31 14.77 -3.94
N GLN A 313 5.76 14.95 -5.18
CA GLN A 313 5.98 16.27 -5.77
C GLN A 313 4.69 17.06 -5.90
N LEU A 314 3.62 16.47 -6.45
CA LEU A 314 2.39 17.21 -6.75
C LEU A 314 1.73 17.69 -5.46
N TYR A 315 1.72 16.86 -4.42
CA TYR A 315 1.24 17.25 -3.10
C TYR A 315 2.02 18.43 -2.52
N LEU A 316 3.36 18.35 -2.53
CA LEU A 316 4.19 19.41 -1.98
C LEU A 316 4.12 20.69 -2.80
N GLU A 317 4.05 20.60 -4.12
CA GLU A 317 3.87 21.74 -5.00
C GLU A 317 2.54 22.45 -4.72
N ASN A 318 1.42 21.72 -4.71
CA ASN A 318 0.10 22.26 -4.37
C ASN A 318 0.07 22.93 -2.98
N ARG A 319 0.87 22.43 -2.03
CA ARG A 319 0.98 22.99 -0.67
C ARG A 319 1.83 24.27 -0.62
N LEU A 320 2.82 24.38 -1.49
CA LEU A 320 3.69 25.56 -1.61
C LEU A 320 3.08 26.64 -2.50
N GLU A 321 2.11 26.27 -3.34
CA GLU A 321 1.31 27.19 -4.13
C GLU A 321 0.48 28.10 -3.21
N ASN A 322 0.61 29.40 -3.43
CA ASN A 322 -0.06 30.48 -2.67
C ASN A 322 0.52 30.81 -1.29
N LEU A 323 1.69 30.27 -0.93
CA LEU A 323 2.43 30.75 0.25
C LEU A 323 3.24 32.01 -0.06
N ASP A 324 3.43 32.85 0.95
CA ASP A 324 4.34 34.00 0.89
C ASP A 324 5.76 33.55 0.53
N LEU A 325 6.49 34.37 -0.23
CA LEU A 325 7.81 34.03 -0.78
C LEU A 325 8.81 33.58 0.30
N GLU A 326 8.84 34.26 1.44
CA GLU A 326 9.74 33.93 2.56
C GLU A 326 9.40 32.55 3.16
N ILE A 327 8.11 32.31 3.46
CA ILE A 327 7.62 31.04 4.00
C ILE A 327 7.88 29.90 3.01
N LYS A 328 7.64 30.16 1.73
CA LYS A 328 7.86 29.20 0.64
C LYS A 328 9.33 28.80 0.53
N GLN A 329 10.26 29.75 0.61
CA GLN A 329 11.70 29.47 0.59
C GLN A 329 12.13 28.65 1.81
N ASP A 330 11.70 29.04 3.01
CA ASP A 330 12.02 28.32 4.25
C ASP A 330 11.49 26.88 4.27
N LEU A 331 10.27 26.68 3.77
CA LEU A 331 9.68 25.34 3.63
C LEU A 331 10.35 24.52 2.56
N SER A 332 10.66 25.12 1.40
CA SER A 332 11.37 24.43 0.32
C SER A 332 12.76 23.98 0.77
N GLN A 333 13.46 24.82 1.54
CA GLN A 333 14.73 24.48 2.18
C GLN A 333 14.59 23.30 3.16
N SER A 334 13.51 23.30 3.96
CA SER A 334 13.23 22.23 4.91
C SER A 334 12.88 20.91 4.22
N PHE A 335 12.09 20.94 3.15
CA PHE A 335 11.80 19.76 2.33
C PHE A 335 13.04 19.24 1.63
N LEU A 336 13.90 20.12 1.09
CA LEU A 336 15.14 19.71 0.45
C LEU A 336 16.02 18.94 1.45
N TRP A 337 16.10 19.43 2.69
CA TRP A 337 16.81 18.72 3.76
C TRP A 337 16.30 17.30 4.00
N ILE A 338 14.97 17.15 4.02
CA ILE A 338 14.31 15.89 4.34
C ILE A 338 14.43 14.92 3.16
N ALA A 339 14.17 15.39 1.95
CA ALA A 339 14.32 14.63 0.72
C ALA A 339 15.75 14.13 0.52
N MET A 340 16.76 14.94 0.92
CA MET A 340 18.18 14.63 0.78
C MET A 340 18.82 13.96 2.00
N ARG A 341 18.01 13.53 2.97
CA ARG A 341 18.51 12.84 4.15
C ARG A 341 18.69 11.34 3.84
N PRO A 342 19.91 10.80 3.98
CA PRO A 342 20.09 9.36 3.81
C PRO A 342 19.37 8.62 4.93
N ASP A 343 18.48 7.70 4.59
CA ASP A 343 17.96 6.76 5.56
C ASP A 343 19.07 5.77 5.92
N PRO A 344 19.47 5.64 7.20
CA PRO A 344 20.48 4.69 7.62
C PRO A 344 20.12 3.20 7.39
N LEU A 345 18.93 2.91 6.85
CA LEU A 345 18.30 1.59 6.84
C LEU A 345 18.01 1.04 5.44
N ASP A 346 17.99 1.92 4.42
CA ASP A 346 17.78 1.54 3.02
C ASP A 346 19.09 1.69 2.24
N ASP A 347 19.72 0.57 1.86
CA ASP A 347 20.89 0.53 0.96
C ASP A 347 20.58 1.08 -0.45
N ILE A 348 19.31 1.38 -0.74
CA ILE A 348 18.84 1.93 -2.01
C ILE A 348 17.81 3.02 -1.72
N GLN A 349 18.27 4.25 -1.49
CA GLN A 349 17.40 5.42 -1.64
C GLN A 349 17.72 6.14 -2.95
N PRO A 350 16.88 5.99 -4.01
CA PRO A 350 16.94 6.85 -5.15
C PRO A 350 16.30 8.18 -4.74
N TRP A 351 17.14 9.17 -4.48
CA TRP A 351 16.73 10.56 -4.37
C TRP A 351 15.72 10.89 -5.48
N HIS A 352 14.60 11.52 -5.13
CA HIS A 352 13.57 11.89 -6.08
C HIS A 352 14.02 13.16 -6.81
N GLY A 353 14.74 13.02 -7.91
CA GLY A 353 15.37 14.17 -8.55
C GLY A 353 14.41 15.22 -9.10
N TYR A 354 13.24 14.79 -9.54
CA TYR A 354 12.12 15.67 -9.89
C TYR A 354 11.65 16.53 -8.70
N LEU A 355 11.65 15.96 -7.49
CA LEU A 355 11.31 16.70 -6.27
C LEU A 355 12.41 17.71 -5.93
N VAL A 356 13.67 17.30 -6.04
CA VAL A 356 14.82 18.20 -5.79
C VAL A 356 14.79 19.39 -6.74
N GLU A 357 14.62 19.14 -8.04
CA GLU A 357 14.49 20.17 -9.08
C GLU A 357 13.37 21.15 -8.74
N MET A 358 12.17 20.64 -8.43
CA MET A 358 11.03 21.47 -8.02
C MET A 358 11.35 22.34 -6.79
N LEU A 359 12.01 21.78 -5.77
CA LEU A 359 12.35 22.52 -4.54
C LEU A 359 13.40 23.62 -4.79
N LEU A 360 14.38 23.37 -5.67
CA LEU A 360 15.35 24.37 -6.10
C LEU A 360 14.67 25.53 -6.85
N ASP A 361 13.73 25.21 -7.75
CA ASP A 361 12.92 26.21 -8.46
C ASP A 361 12.06 27.05 -7.52
N LYS A 362 11.59 26.47 -6.40
CA LYS A 362 10.87 27.20 -5.35
C LYS A 362 11.80 27.99 -4.39
N GLY A 363 13.12 27.98 -4.61
CA GLY A 363 14.09 28.82 -3.92
C GLY A 363 14.89 28.13 -2.80
N ALA A 364 14.89 26.80 -2.73
CA ALA A 364 15.77 26.07 -1.82
C ALA A 364 17.25 26.22 -2.25
N ASN A 365 18.14 26.46 -1.29
CA ASN A 365 19.57 26.52 -1.50
C ASN A 365 20.25 25.20 -1.04
N PRO A 366 20.80 24.41 -1.97
CA PRO A 366 21.40 23.11 -1.65
C PRO A 366 22.72 23.22 -0.89
N ASN A 367 23.34 24.40 -0.89
CA ASN A 367 24.59 24.70 -0.21
C ASN A 367 24.37 25.41 1.14
N GLN A 368 23.13 25.75 1.49
CA GLN A 368 22.85 26.34 2.80
C GLN A 368 23.07 25.28 3.89
N PRO A 369 24.04 25.49 4.79
CA PRO A 369 24.36 24.51 5.81
C PRO A 369 23.31 24.51 6.90
N ALA A 370 23.09 23.35 7.51
CA ALA A 370 22.53 23.33 8.85
C ALA A 370 23.14 22.22 9.71
N ASN A 371 23.24 22.46 11.02
CA ASN A 371 24.05 21.62 11.90
C ASN A 371 25.47 21.34 11.33
N GLY A 372 26.06 22.34 10.65
CA GLY A 372 27.43 22.30 10.13
C GLY A 372 27.66 21.58 8.79
N ARG A 373 26.62 21.11 8.09
CA ARG A 373 26.74 20.55 6.72
C ARG A 373 25.57 20.92 5.83
N SER A 374 25.79 21.11 4.53
CA SER A 374 24.73 21.32 3.54
C SER A 374 24.04 20.01 3.12
N PRO A 375 22.82 20.07 2.56
CA PRO A 375 22.17 18.92 1.93
C PRO A 375 23.07 18.20 0.91
N PHE A 376 23.77 18.94 0.04
CA PHE A 376 24.66 18.36 -0.98
C PHE A 376 25.93 17.77 -0.38
N GLU A 377 26.51 18.36 0.67
CA GLU A 377 27.66 17.78 1.38
C GLU A 377 27.30 16.44 2.03
N LYS A 378 26.08 16.31 2.58
CA LYS A 378 25.60 15.04 3.14
C LYS A 378 25.34 13.98 2.08
N LEU A 379 24.77 14.38 0.93
CA LEU A 379 24.59 13.51 -0.22
C LEU A 379 25.93 12.95 -0.70
N LEU A 380 26.93 13.83 -0.86
CA LEU A 380 28.28 13.45 -1.28
C LEU A 380 28.98 12.54 -0.27
N ASP A 381 28.91 12.85 1.03
CA ASP A 381 29.47 12.00 2.09
C ASP A 381 28.80 10.62 2.13
N PHE A 382 27.48 10.54 1.90
CA PHE A 382 26.77 9.26 1.80
C PHE A 382 27.22 8.46 0.56
N GLY A 383 27.23 9.07 -0.62
CA GLY A 383 27.69 8.44 -1.85
C GLY A 383 29.15 7.97 -1.78
N TYR A 384 29.99 8.72 -1.06
CA TYR A 384 31.38 8.35 -0.79
C TYR A 384 31.49 7.19 0.22
N ARG A 385 30.62 7.11 1.23
CA ARG A 385 30.64 6.01 2.22
C ARG A 385 30.10 4.70 1.68
N ALA A 386 29.11 4.73 0.78
CA ALA A 386 28.56 3.55 0.08
C ALA A 386 29.52 2.93 -0.97
N SER A 387 30.83 3.15 -0.81
CA SER A 387 31.95 3.01 -1.76
C SER A 387 32.22 1.65 -2.41
N SER A 388 31.39 0.62 -2.26
CA SER A 388 31.50 -0.56 -3.13
C SER A 388 30.95 -0.31 -4.54
N ASN A 389 30.08 0.70 -4.75
CA ASN A 389 29.39 0.94 -6.03
C ASN A 389 29.23 2.43 -6.42
N TRP A 390 30.22 3.28 -6.18
CA TRP A 390 30.16 4.72 -6.51
C TRP A 390 29.79 5.03 -7.98
N ARG A 391 30.20 4.15 -8.91
CA ARG A 391 29.84 4.26 -10.34
C ARG A 391 28.35 4.00 -10.59
N GLN A 392 27.73 3.08 -9.86
CA GLN A 392 26.28 2.84 -9.96
C GLN A 392 25.49 3.99 -9.32
N PHE A 393 26.02 4.61 -8.27
CA PHE A 393 25.45 5.81 -7.64
C PHE A 393 25.41 6.99 -8.61
N LEU A 394 26.51 7.29 -9.32
CA LEU A 394 26.53 8.33 -10.36
C LEU A 394 25.61 8.02 -11.54
N VAL A 395 25.55 6.76 -11.98
CA VAL A 395 24.68 6.37 -13.11
C VAL A 395 23.20 6.56 -12.75
N LYS A 396 22.76 6.15 -11.55
CA LYS A 396 21.39 6.39 -11.05
C LYS A 396 21.07 7.88 -10.85
N THR A 397 21.99 8.64 -10.24
CA THR A 397 21.77 10.09 -10.01
C THR A 397 21.84 10.92 -11.29
N SER A 398 22.52 10.42 -12.33
CA SER A 398 22.52 11.02 -13.67
C SER A 398 21.23 10.78 -14.45
N THR A 399 20.53 9.66 -14.20
CA THR A 399 19.21 9.39 -14.78
C THR A 399 18.09 10.18 -14.11
N ASP A 400 18.29 10.62 -12.87
CA ASP A 400 17.32 11.37 -12.07
C ASP A 400 17.54 12.90 -12.10
N ASN A 401 18.28 13.49 -13.05
CA ASN A 401 18.59 14.94 -13.13
C ASN A 401 19.35 15.59 -11.95
N ILE A 402 19.57 14.89 -10.83
CA ILE A 402 20.23 15.44 -9.64
C ILE A 402 21.67 15.87 -9.94
N CYS A 403 22.38 15.13 -10.80
CA CYS A 403 23.70 15.53 -11.23
C CYS A 403 23.71 16.87 -11.98
N VAL A 404 22.67 17.22 -12.74
CA VAL A 404 22.62 18.52 -13.44
C VAL A 404 22.48 19.65 -12.42
N ALA A 405 21.63 19.47 -11.41
CA ALA A 405 21.45 20.42 -10.31
C ALA A 405 22.68 20.54 -9.38
N MET A 406 23.55 19.53 -9.32
CA MET A 406 24.81 19.58 -8.57
C MET A 406 25.95 20.30 -9.30
N TRP A 407 25.87 20.41 -10.63
CA TRP A 407 26.91 21.02 -11.47
C TRP A 407 26.61 22.47 -11.86
N GLN A 408 25.37 22.93 -11.73
CA GLN A 408 24.97 24.35 -11.78
C GLN A 408 25.19 25.00 -10.42
#